data_AF-A0A2U1PDN6-F1
#
_entry.id   AF-A0A2U1PDN6-F1
#
_cell.length_a   1.000
_cell.length_b   1.000
_cell.length_c   1.000
_cell.angle_alpha   90.00
_cell.angle_beta   90.00
_cell.angle_gamma   90.00
#
_symmetry.space_group_name_H-M   'P 1'
#
loop_
_entity.id
_entity.type
_entity.pdbx_description
1 polymer ?
#
loop_
_entity_poly.entity_id
_entity_poly.type
_entity_poly.pdbx_seq_one_letter_code
_entity_poly.pdbx_strand_id
1 'polypeptide(L)'
;MIHLPVHTIPVPPQGQYVEDNVLGEWPFILETSLLLDLRKAMLQPKTDMLEMTYPMAPIAITRSCFSTRNGTPRQPLIVPLARARLMFDTTRVPPASLEGLEEYSHCWIIYVFHLNTDLDKLWKDPSRSKLKAKVRVPRLKGEKKGLFATRSPHRPCPIGLTVAKVESVQWNSVLLSGVDLVDGTPILDVKPYLPYCDSIEGAVVPHWVKMDDLLVVASVNFTDDFFATLTNCWPLIDKKSLYASPEEFQRLVKQVLSWDIRSVSQRTQNDETSAKLDTEQVSVDEGRHMIYHLNLEGLDITYRITSNSNVVVENVTISPNTNIPPK
;
A
#
# COMPACT_ATOMS: atom_id res chain seq x y z
N MET A 1 42.20 -25.92 -0.78
CA MET A 1 42.09 -26.65 0.50
C MET A 1 43.15 -26.10 1.44
N ILE A 2 42.74 -25.33 2.45
CA ILE A 2 43.61 -24.79 3.49
C ILE A 2 43.00 -25.27 4.81
N HIS A 3 43.74 -26.07 5.57
CA HIS A 3 43.30 -26.58 6.87
C HIS A 3 43.54 -25.53 7.96
N LEU A 4 42.52 -25.27 8.79
CA LEU A 4 42.64 -24.56 10.06
C LEU A 4 42.52 -25.57 11.21
N PRO A 5 43.31 -25.45 12.29
CA PRO A 5 43.26 -26.38 13.42
C PRO A 5 42.12 -26.03 14.38
N VAL A 6 41.48 -27.08 14.92
CA VAL A 6 40.42 -27.01 15.94
C VAL A 6 41.07 -26.92 17.32
N HIS A 7 40.82 -25.84 18.06
CA HIS A 7 41.19 -25.74 19.48
C HIS A 7 40.10 -26.36 20.37
N THR A 8 40.48 -27.36 21.15
CA THR A 8 39.69 -27.98 22.22
C THR A 8 39.69 -27.12 23.49
N ILE A 9 38.51 -26.88 24.05
CA ILE A 9 38.31 -26.17 25.34
C ILE A 9 38.50 -27.18 26.50
N PRO A 10 39.24 -26.86 27.58
CA PRO A 10 39.43 -27.77 28.71
C PRO A 10 38.21 -27.78 29.66
N VAL A 11 37.86 -28.97 30.14
CA VAL A 11 36.83 -29.24 31.16
C VAL A 11 37.44 -29.04 32.56
N PRO A 12 36.77 -28.35 33.52
CA PRO A 12 37.31 -28.18 34.85
C PRO A 12 37.16 -29.47 35.70
N PRO A 13 38.05 -29.69 36.69
CA PRO A 13 38.06 -30.92 37.47
C PRO A 13 36.91 -30.98 38.47
N GLN A 14 36.39 -32.19 38.68
CA GLN A 14 35.39 -32.51 39.70
C GLN A 14 36.03 -32.41 41.10
N GLY A 15 35.61 -31.41 41.88
CA GLY A 15 35.99 -31.25 43.29
C GLY A 15 34.97 -31.91 44.22
N GLN A 16 35.49 -32.67 45.20
CA GLN A 16 34.76 -33.40 46.22
C GLN A 16 33.90 -32.49 47.11
N TYR A 17 32.67 -32.95 47.40
CA TYR A 17 31.83 -32.40 48.44
C TYR A 17 32.40 -32.77 49.81
N VAL A 18 32.69 -31.76 50.63
CA VAL A 18 32.85 -31.89 52.09
C VAL A 18 31.63 -31.20 52.70
N GLU A 19 30.84 -31.97 53.44
CA GLU A 19 29.77 -31.46 54.29
C GLU A 19 30.39 -30.69 55.46
N ASP A 20 30.01 -29.42 55.64
CA ASP A 20 30.01 -28.81 56.96
C ASP A 20 28.83 -27.85 57.09
N ASN A 21 27.97 -28.19 58.04
CA ASN A 21 26.82 -27.42 58.50
C ASN A 21 27.27 -26.13 59.20
N VAL A 22 26.90 -24.98 58.65
CA VAL A 22 26.62 -23.79 59.47
C VAL A 22 25.35 -23.13 58.95
N LEU A 23 24.27 -23.29 59.71
CA LEU A 23 23.01 -22.57 59.56
C LEU A 23 23.27 -21.09 59.86
N GLY A 24 23.48 -20.30 58.81
CA GLY A 24 23.35 -18.86 58.82
C GLY A 24 22.21 -18.47 57.89
N GLU A 25 21.09 -18.01 58.45
CA GLU A 25 19.97 -17.48 57.69
C GLU A 25 20.42 -16.25 56.88
N TRP A 26 20.49 -16.39 55.56
CA TRP A 26 20.55 -15.27 54.64
C TRP A 26 19.13 -14.92 54.19
N PRO A 27 18.72 -13.64 54.18
CA PRO A 27 17.38 -13.25 53.78
C PRO A 27 17.22 -13.44 52.27
N PHE A 28 16.74 -14.61 51.87
CA PHE A 28 16.06 -14.80 50.59
C PHE A 28 14.79 -13.94 50.61
N ILE A 29 14.49 -13.27 49.48
CA ILE A 29 13.37 -12.32 49.25
C ILE A 29 13.79 -10.84 49.31
N LEU A 30 14.72 -10.45 48.44
CA LEU A 30 14.81 -9.06 47.92
C LEU A 30 15.52 -8.97 46.54
N GLU A 31 16.18 -10.04 46.07
CA GLU A 31 16.90 -10.05 44.78
C GLU A 31 16.04 -10.28 43.53
N THR A 32 14.79 -10.73 43.65
CA THR A 32 13.98 -11.09 42.47
C THR A 32 13.45 -9.89 41.69
N SER A 33 13.15 -8.77 42.35
CA SER A 33 12.70 -7.54 41.68
C SER A 33 13.86 -6.84 40.97
N LEU A 34 15.01 -6.72 41.64
CA LEU A 34 16.19 -6.06 41.08
C LEU A 34 16.75 -6.81 39.87
N LEU A 35 16.82 -8.15 39.93
CA LEU A 35 17.22 -8.99 38.79
C LEU A 35 16.20 -8.97 37.65
N LEU A 36 14.90 -8.90 37.96
CA LEU A 36 13.84 -8.77 36.96
C LEU A 36 13.89 -7.40 36.28
N ASP A 37 14.15 -6.33 37.03
CA ASP A 37 14.24 -4.98 36.52
C ASP A 37 15.57 -4.74 35.77
N LEU A 38 16.67 -5.37 36.18
CA LEU A 38 17.91 -5.44 35.40
C LEU A 38 17.71 -6.21 34.09
N ARG A 39 17.01 -7.36 34.11
CA ARG A 39 16.64 -8.07 32.87
C ARG A 39 15.76 -7.22 31.96
N LYS A 40 14.76 -6.52 32.52
CA LYS A 40 13.92 -5.58 31.74
C LYS A 40 14.75 -4.43 31.17
N ALA A 41 15.69 -3.88 31.93
CA ALA A 41 16.56 -2.77 31.50
C ALA A 41 17.57 -3.22 30.43
N MET A 42 18.13 -4.42 30.54
CA MET A 42 19.00 -5.01 29.52
C MET A 42 18.26 -5.44 28.25
N LEU A 43 16.94 -5.65 28.33
CA LEU A 43 16.05 -5.91 27.19
C LEU A 43 15.52 -4.62 26.53
N GLN A 44 15.67 -3.46 27.17
CA GLN A 44 15.34 -2.20 26.50
C GLN A 44 16.43 -1.89 25.45
N PRO A 45 16.05 -1.53 24.21
CA PRO A 45 17.00 -1.03 23.23
C PRO A 45 17.80 0.13 23.83
N LYS A 46 19.11 0.22 23.54
CA LYS A 46 19.90 1.41 23.86
C LYS A 46 19.16 2.64 23.32
N THR A 47 18.64 3.46 24.22
CA THR A 47 17.73 4.57 23.90
C THR A 47 18.36 5.56 22.92
N ASP A 48 19.69 5.70 22.96
CA ASP A 48 20.50 6.53 22.06
C ASP A 48 20.29 6.19 20.58
N MET A 49 20.01 4.92 20.24
CA MET A 49 19.73 4.50 18.86
C MET A 49 18.31 4.89 18.39
N LEU A 50 17.39 5.16 19.31
CA LEU A 50 16.00 5.56 19.01
C LEU A 50 15.87 7.06 18.73
N GLU A 51 16.88 7.87 19.11
CA GLU A 51 16.93 9.31 18.81
C GLU A 51 17.54 9.61 17.43
N MET A 52 18.24 8.63 16.83
CA MET A 52 18.82 8.78 15.50
C MET A 52 17.72 8.78 14.42
N THR A 53 17.68 9.84 13.63
CA THR A 53 16.84 9.90 12.43
C THR A 53 17.64 9.54 11.19
N TYR A 54 17.04 8.78 10.28
CA TYR A 54 17.65 8.41 9.00
C TYR A 54 17.00 9.24 7.89
N PRO A 55 17.66 10.28 7.38
CA PRO A 55 17.10 11.08 6.29
C PRO A 55 17.07 10.25 5.00
N MET A 56 15.87 10.03 4.46
CA MET A 56 15.68 9.37 3.17
C MET A 56 15.20 10.40 2.15
N ALA A 57 15.99 10.66 1.12
CA ALA A 57 15.60 11.51 0.00
C ALA A 57 14.97 10.66 -1.12
N PRO A 58 13.87 11.10 -1.76
CA PRO A 58 13.32 10.39 -2.89
C PRO A 58 14.32 10.29 -4.06
N ILE A 59 14.40 9.11 -4.66
CA ILE A 59 15.25 8.82 -5.83
C ILE A 59 14.51 8.97 -7.16
N ALA A 60 13.18 8.85 -7.13
CA ALA A 60 12.30 9.02 -8.27
C ALA A 60 10.93 9.56 -7.83
N ILE A 61 10.20 10.15 -8.78
CA ILE A 61 8.79 10.52 -8.63
C ILE A 61 7.95 9.65 -9.55
N THR A 62 6.82 9.18 -9.03
CA THR A 62 5.88 8.35 -9.79
C THR A 62 4.97 9.21 -10.65
N ARG A 63 4.86 8.86 -11.92
CA ARG A 63 3.77 9.26 -12.80
C ARG A 63 2.79 8.11 -12.96
N SER A 64 1.62 8.18 -12.33
CA SER A 64 0.69 7.05 -12.23
C SER A 64 -0.58 7.26 -13.05
N CYS A 65 -1.23 6.17 -13.46
CA CYS A 65 -2.58 6.24 -13.97
C CYS A 65 -3.59 6.72 -12.91
N PHE A 66 -3.29 6.60 -11.60
CA PHE A 66 -4.19 7.04 -10.53
C PHE A 66 -3.93 8.48 -10.11
N SER A 67 -4.77 9.42 -10.55
CA SER A 67 -4.65 10.84 -10.18
C SER A 67 -4.98 11.11 -8.71
N THR A 68 -5.74 10.23 -8.06
CA THR A 68 -6.13 10.39 -6.65
C THR A 68 -6.09 9.04 -5.91
N ARG A 69 -6.16 9.09 -4.58
CA ARG A 69 -6.29 7.89 -3.72
C ARG A 69 -7.55 7.07 -4.04
N ASN A 70 -8.63 7.72 -4.50
CA ASN A 70 -9.87 7.01 -4.84
C ASN A 70 -9.66 6.24 -6.14
N GLY A 71 -9.98 4.94 -6.14
CA GLY A 71 -9.73 4.06 -7.28
C GLY A 71 -8.33 3.44 -7.34
N THR A 72 -7.36 3.96 -6.58
CA THR A 72 -6.06 3.26 -6.43
C THR A 72 -6.28 1.92 -5.73
N PRO A 73 -5.77 0.79 -6.27
CA PRO A 73 -5.90 -0.52 -5.66
C PRO A 73 -5.42 -0.53 -4.22
N ARG A 74 -6.05 -1.33 -3.37
CA ARG A 74 -5.65 -1.45 -1.96
C ARG A 74 -4.38 -2.27 -1.78
N GLN A 75 -4.01 -3.06 -2.78
CA GLN A 75 -2.87 -3.95 -2.84
C GLN A 75 -2.41 -4.05 -4.30
N PRO A 76 -1.13 -4.35 -4.56
CA PRO A 76 -0.62 -4.49 -5.90
C PRO A 76 -1.18 -5.71 -6.62
N LEU A 77 -1.04 -5.75 -7.94
CA LEU A 77 -1.41 -6.82 -8.86
C LEU A 77 -2.92 -7.14 -8.94
N ILE A 78 -3.76 -6.54 -8.10
CA ILE A 78 -5.22 -6.63 -8.17
C ILE A 78 -5.77 -6.07 -9.49
N VAL A 79 -5.15 -5.00 -9.99
CA VAL A 79 -5.45 -4.38 -11.29
C VAL A 79 -4.19 -4.51 -12.15
N PRO A 80 -4.00 -5.61 -12.89
CA PRO A 80 -2.78 -5.84 -13.67
C PRO A 80 -2.47 -4.74 -14.69
N LEU A 81 -3.49 -4.09 -15.26
CA LEU A 81 -3.30 -2.98 -16.21
C LEU A 81 -2.94 -1.66 -15.55
N ALA A 82 -2.94 -1.54 -14.22
CA ALA A 82 -2.57 -0.31 -13.54
C ALA A 82 -1.09 0.02 -13.81
N ARG A 83 -0.83 1.04 -14.62
CA ARG A 83 0.52 1.47 -14.98
C ARG A 83 0.99 2.67 -14.18
N ALA A 84 2.30 2.71 -13.94
CA ALA A 84 3.00 3.91 -13.53
C ALA A 84 4.40 3.96 -14.14
N ARG A 85 4.92 5.16 -14.37
CA ARG A 85 6.31 5.40 -14.77
C ARG A 85 7.05 6.06 -13.61
N LEU A 86 8.15 5.45 -13.18
CA LEU A 86 9.06 6.06 -12.23
C LEU A 86 10.02 6.96 -12.99
N MET A 87 10.11 8.23 -12.60
CA MET A 87 11.02 9.22 -13.19
C MET A 87 12.15 9.49 -12.20
N PHE A 88 13.35 8.99 -12.48
CA PHE A 88 14.51 9.11 -11.61
C PHE A 88 15.19 10.47 -11.78
N ASP A 89 15.61 11.04 -10.66
CA ASP A 89 16.41 12.25 -10.64
C ASP A 89 17.86 11.92 -10.97
N THR A 90 18.30 12.26 -12.18
CA THR A 90 19.65 11.94 -12.68
C THR A 90 20.77 12.64 -11.93
N THR A 91 20.47 13.67 -11.14
CA THR A 91 21.46 14.32 -10.27
C THR A 91 21.80 13.48 -9.04
N ARG A 92 20.90 12.55 -8.67
CA ARG A 92 21.04 11.66 -7.53
C ARG A 92 21.26 10.21 -7.92
N VAL A 93 20.60 9.76 -9.00
CA VAL A 93 20.68 8.40 -9.52
C VAL A 93 21.19 8.43 -10.96
N PRO A 94 22.47 8.11 -11.19
CA PRO A 94 23.00 7.96 -12.53
C PRO A 94 22.18 6.93 -13.33
N PRO A 95 21.82 7.19 -14.61
CA PRO A 95 21.02 6.28 -15.44
C PRO A 95 21.54 4.83 -15.47
N ALA A 96 22.85 4.63 -15.42
CA ALA A 96 23.49 3.31 -15.38
C ALA A 96 23.05 2.46 -14.17
N SER A 97 22.51 3.07 -13.11
CA SER A 97 21.97 2.36 -11.94
C SER A 97 20.73 1.51 -12.26
N LEU A 98 20.12 1.70 -13.43
CA LEU A 98 18.96 0.94 -13.89
C LEU A 98 19.33 -0.23 -14.84
N GLU A 99 20.60 -0.34 -15.25
CA GLU A 99 21.05 -1.40 -16.16
C GLU A 99 20.80 -2.79 -15.56
N GLY A 100 20.25 -3.70 -16.38
CA GLY A 100 19.93 -5.08 -15.98
C GLY A 100 18.59 -5.20 -15.23
N LEU A 101 17.90 -4.11 -14.90
CA LEU A 101 16.58 -4.19 -14.27
C LEU A 101 15.54 -4.80 -15.23
N GLU A 102 15.69 -4.57 -16.54
CA GLU A 102 14.87 -5.15 -17.61
C GLU A 102 14.99 -6.68 -17.73
N GLU A 103 16.02 -7.29 -17.15
CA GLU A 103 16.18 -8.75 -17.10
C GLU A 103 15.20 -9.40 -16.09
N TYR A 104 14.66 -8.60 -15.17
CA TYR A 104 13.68 -9.04 -14.19
C TYR A 104 12.26 -8.76 -14.66
N SER A 105 11.37 -9.75 -14.49
CA SER A 105 9.95 -9.53 -14.78
C SER A 105 9.27 -8.62 -13.75
N HIS A 106 9.75 -8.59 -12.51
CA HIS A 106 9.15 -7.86 -11.40
C HIS A 106 10.20 -7.22 -10.51
N CYS A 107 9.79 -6.16 -9.81
CA CYS A 107 10.60 -5.47 -8.83
C CYS A 107 9.77 -5.07 -7.60
N TRP A 108 10.44 -4.98 -6.46
CA TRP A 108 9.95 -4.26 -5.29
C TRP A 108 10.21 -2.77 -5.43
N ILE A 109 9.20 -1.97 -5.11
CA ILE A 109 9.31 -0.52 -4.99
C ILE A 109 9.00 -0.15 -3.54
N ILE A 110 9.92 0.61 -2.93
CA ILE A 110 9.75 1.19 -1.59
C ILE A 110 9.42 2.66 -1.79
N TYR A 111 8.32 3.13 -1.20
CA TYR A 111 7.78 4.46 -1.48
C TYR A 111 7.21 5.14 -0.24
N VAL A 112 6.88 6.43 -0.35
CA VAL A 112 6.27 7.21 0.73
C VAL A 112 4.77 7.41 0.46
N PHE A 113 3.93 7.14 1.46
CA PHE A 113 2.50 7.51 1.46
C PHE A 113 2.32 9.03 1.62
N HIS A 114 2.76 9.79 0.61
CA HIS A 114 2.84 11.26 0.61
C HIS A 114 1.50 11.99 0.75
N LEU A 115 0.37 11.31 0.47
CA LEU A 115 -0.99 11.83 0.67
C LEU A 115 -1.61 11.42 2.01
N ASN A 116 -0.81 10.94 2.95
CA ASN A 116 -1.25 10.78 4.33
C ASN A 116 -1.54 12.13 4.96
N THR A 117 -2.57 12.17 5.80
CA THR A 117 -2.84 13.33 6.64
C THR A 117 -1.73 13.51 7.68
N ASP A 118 -1.39 14.75 7.98
CA ASP A 118 -0.49 15.13 9.09
C ASP A 118 0.97 14.63 8.97
N LEU A 119 1.48 14.36 7.77
CA LEU A 119 2.90 14.00 7.55
C LEU A 119 3.87 15.03 8.12
N ASP A 120 3.59 16.32 7.93
CA ASP A 120 4.43 17.39 8.48
C ASP A 120 4.51 17.34 10.01
N LYS A 121 3.41 17.02 10.68
CA LYS A 121 3.39 16.85 12.14
C LYS A 121 4.17 15.60 12.55
N LEU A 122 3.99 14.51 11.81
CA LEU A 122 4.68 13.25 12.04
C LEU A 122 6.20 13.39 11.93
N TRP A 123 6.70 14.16 10.96
CA TRP A 123 8.14 14.33 10.71
C TRP A 123 8.78 15.43 11.55
N LYS A 124 8.08 16.53 11.81
CA LYS A 124 8.62 17.65 12.60
C LYS A 124 8.56 17.43 14.10
N ASP A 125 7.56 16.70 14.58
CA ASP A 125 7.38 16.41 16.00
C ASP A 125 6.79 15.00 16.22
N PRO A 126 7.62 13.94 16.05
CA PRO A 126 7.20 12.56 16.25
C PRO A 126 6.61 12.32 17.64
N SER A 127 7.10 13.04 18.66
CA SER A 127 6.67 12.92 20.06
C SER A 127 5.25 13.43 20.30
N ARG A 128 4.79 14.41 19.51
CA ARG A 128 3.43 14.97 19.59
C ARG A 128 2.46 14.36 18.57
N SER A 129 2.95 13.56 17.63
CA SER A 129 2.10 12.80 16.72
C SER A 129 1.37 11.70 17.48
N LYS A 130 0.05 11.84 17.67
CA LYS A 130 -0.78 10.82 18.29
C LYS A 130 -0.96 9.64 17.33
N LEU A 131 0.01 8.73 17.31
CA LEU A 131 -0.08 7.48 16.58
C LEU A 131 -1.31 6.69 17.05
N LYS A 132 -2.18 6.31 16.11
CA LYS A 132 -3.30 5.42 16.39
C LYS A 132 -2.80 3.98 16.43
N ALA A 133 -2.73 3.37 17.61
CA ALA A 133 -2.29 1.99 17.80
C ALA A 133 -3.16 0.95 17.06
N LYS A 134 -4.44 1.28 16.80
CA LYS A 134 -5.37 0.43 16.04
C LYS A 134 -6.01 1.21 14.89
N VAL A 135 -6.21 0.52 13.77
CA VAL A 135 -6.84 1.06 12.56
C VAL A 135 -8.13 0.30 12.24
N ARG A 136 -9.13 1.00 11.70
CA ARG A 136 -10.37 0.38 11.24
C ARG A 136 -10.10 -0.34 9.92
N VAL A 137 -10.35 -1.65 9.88
CA VAL A 137 -10.12 -2.46 8.68
C VAL A 137 -11.38 -2.43 7.81
N PRO A 138 -11.31 -2.00 6.54
CA PRO A 138 -12.49 -1.89 5.68
C PRO A 138 -13.27 -3.20 5.52
N ARG A 139 -12.57 -4.35 5.54
CA ARG A 139 -13.16 -5.69 5.42
C ARG A 139 -13.90 -6.17 6.68
N LEU A 140 -13.66 -5.55 7.83
CA LEU A 140 -14.20 -6.00 9.12
C LEU A 140 -15.38 -5.17 9.62
N LYS A 141 -16.15 -4.55 8.73
CA LYS A 141 -17.41 -3.84 9.06
C LYS A 141 -17.32 -2.91 10.29
N GLY A 142 -16.17 -2.26 10.51
CA GLY A 142 -15.96 -1.32 11.61
C GLY A 142 -15.02 -1.79 12.72
N GLU A 143 -14.63 -3.08 12.78
CA GLU A 143 -13.63 -3.54 13.75
C GLU A 143 -12.26 -2.91 13.52
N LYS A 144 -11.48 -2.88 14.59
CA LYS A 144 -10.11 -2.35 14.58
C LYS A 144 -9.09 -3.46 14.80
N LYS A 145 -7.99 -3.43 14.06
CA LYS A 145 -6.81 -4.29 14.30
C LYS A 145 -5.60 -3.44 14.66
N GLY A 146 -4.64 -4.03 15.35
CA GLY A 146 -3.37 -3.37 15.66
C GLY A 146 -2.70 -2.91 14.37
N LEU A 147 -2.10 -1.71 14.38
CA LEU A 147 -1.57 -1.08 13.18
C LEU A 147 -0.62 -2.00 12.39
N PHE A 148 0.34 -2.64 13.08
CA PHE A 148 1.33 -3.52 12.47
C PHE A 148 0.78 -4.86 12.00
N ALA A 149 -0.45 -5.22 12.39
CA ALA A 149 -1.18 -6.35 11.80
C ALA A 149 -1.85 -5.96 10.46
N THR A 150 -1.63 -4.75 9.95
CA THR A 150 -2.27 -4.23 8.73
C THR A 150 -1.26 -3.56 7.80
N ARG A 151 -1.70 -3.35 6.54
CA ARG A 151 -0.98 -2.53 5.55
C ARG A 151 -1.49 -1.08 5.49
N SER A 152 -1.98 -0.54 6.62
CA SER A 152 -2.48 0.84 6.68
C SER A 152 -1.37 1.85 6.34
N PRO A 153 -1.68 2.88 5.53
CA PRO A 153 -0.71 3.92 5.19
C PRO A 153 -0.41 4.85 6.37
N HIS A 154 -1.34 5.01 7.32
CA HIS A 154 -1.14 5.80 8.54
C HIS A 154 -0.31 5.04 9.58
N ARG A 155 1.02 5.17 9.50
CA ARG A 155 2.01 4.45 10.33
C ARG A 155 3.21 5.35 10.69
N PRO A 156 4.03 5.01 11.71
CA PRO A 156 5.11 5.87 12.20
C PRO A 156 6.10 6.28 11.11
N CYS A 157 6.52 5.30 10.29
CA CYS A 157 7.22 5.54 9.05
C CYS A 157 6.22 5.24 7.92
N PRO A 158 5.73 6.25 7.19
CA PRO A 158 4.71 6.11 6.13
C PRO A 158 5.30 5.48 4.86
N ILE A 159 6.01 4.37 5.02
CA ILE A 159 6.66 3.61 3.96
C ILE A 159 5.69 2.54 3.45
N GLY A 160 5.47 2.58 2.15
CA GLY A 160 4.78 1.55 1.38
C GLY A 160 5.78 0.60 0.71
N LEU A 161 5.28 -0.59 0.40
CA LEU A 161 6.01 -1.63 -0.33
C LEU A 161 5.07 -2.19 -1.37
N THR A 162 5.48 -2.16 -2.64
CA THR A 162 4.69 -2.68 -3.75
C THR A 162 5.54 -3.57 -4.63
N VAL A 163 4.97 -4.68 -5.09
CA VAL A 163 5.55 -5.50 -6.16
C VAL A 163 4.88 -5.09 -7.46
N ALA A 164 5.66 -4.83 -8.48
CA ALA A 164 5.15 -4.41 -9.78
C ALA A 164 5.87 -5.18 -10.88
N LYS A 165 5.19 -5.35 -12.01
CA LYS A 165 5.80 -5.91 -13.22
C LYS A 165 6.60 -4.83 -13.93
N VAL A 166 7.83 -5.15 -14.34
CA VAL A 166 8.67 -4.29 -15.16
C VAL A 166 8.23 -4.44 -16.61
N GLU A 167 7.75 -3.36 -17.22
CA GLU A 167 7.33 -3.36 -18.63
C GLU A 167 8.46 -2.85 -19.55
N SER A 168 9.19 -1.82 -19.12
CA SER A 168 10.36 -1.33 -19.84
C SER A 168 11.24 -0.44 -18.97
N VAL A 169 12.54 -0.46 -19.21
CA VAL A 169 13.53 0.48 -18.65
C VAL A 169 14.01 1.41 -19.76
N GLN A 170 14.02 2.72 -19.53
CA GLN A 170 14.37 3.74 -20.53
C GLN A 170 15.15 4.88 -19.89
N TRP A 171 16.47 4.95 -20.15
CA TRP A 171 17.38 5.99 -19.65
C TRP A 171 17.26 6.26 -18.14
N ASN A 172 16.43 7.22 -17.74
CA ASN A 172 16.18 7.59 -16.34
C ASN A 172 14.77 7.23 -15.86
N SER A 173 14.10 6.28 -16.51
CA SER A 173 12.72 5.93 -16.19
C SER A 173 12.44 4.44 -16.29
N VAL A 174 11.47 3.98 -15.50
CA VAL A 174 11.00 2.60 -15.50
C VAL A 174 9.49 2.60 -15.62
N LEU A 175 8.95 1.96 -16.66
CA LEU A 175 7.52 1.71 -16.80
C LEU A 175 7.15 0.41 -16.09
N LEU A 176 6.15 0.51 -15.22
CA LEU A 176 5.66 -0.57 -14.38
C LEU A 176 4.17 -0.82 -14.65
N SER A 177 3.71 -2.05 -14.40
CA SER A 177 2.29 -2.41 -14.36
C SER A 177 1.93 -3.22 -13.10
N GLY A 178 0.63 -3.34 -12.82
CA GLY A 178 0.11 -3.94 -11.59
C GLY A 178 0.35 -3.10 -10.33
N VAL A 179 0.55 -1.79 -10.46
CA VAL A 179 0.90 -0.90 -9.34
C VAL A 179 -0.30 -0.51 -8.48
N ASP A 180 -0.03 -0.12 -7.24
CA ASP A 180 -0.97 0.51 -6.29
C ASP A 180 -0.49 1.90 -5.83
N LEU A 181 0.13 2.64 -6.75
CA LEU A 181 0.79 3.93 -6.48
C LEU A 181 -0.08 5.09 -6.99
N VAL A 182 -0.25 6.14 -6.17
CA VAL A 182 -0.90 7.39 -6.62
C VAL A 182 0.09 8.24 -7.40
N ASP A 183 -0.38 9.04 -8.34
CA ASP A 183 0.44 10.02 -9.06
C ASP A 183 1.17 10.95 -8.09
N GLY A 184 2.43 11.29 -8.41
CA GLY A 184 3.30 12.08 -7.54
C GLY A 184 3.97 11.31 -6.39
N THR A 185 3.72 9.99 -6.26
CA THR A 185 4.30 9.20 -5.17
C THR A 185 5.85 9.22 -5.19
N PRO A 186 6.51 9.67 -4.10
CA PRO A 186 7.96 9.63 -3.99
C PRO A 186 8.47 8.21 -3.76
N ILE A 187 9.48 7.82 -4.53
CA ILE A 187 10.14 6.52 -4.45
C ILE A 187 11.42 6.65 -3.64
N LEU A 188 11.61 5.73 -2.69
CA LEU A 188 12.81 5.64 -1.86
C LEU A 188 13.80 4.62 -2.43
N ASP A 189 13.31 3.52 -3.02
CA ASP A 189 14.16 2.45 -3.50
C ASP A 189 13.46 1.54 -4.52
N VAL A 190 14.26 0.85 -5.34
CA VAL A 190 13.83 -0.18 -6.30
C VAL A 190 14.75 -1.40 -6.16
N LYS A 191 14.18 -2.58 -5.99
CA LYS A 191 14.93 -3.84 -5.87
C LYS A 191 14.36 -4.90 -6.80
N PRO A 192 15.18 -5.77 -7.41
CA PRO A 192 14.67 -6.89 -8.17
C PRO A 192 13.82 -7.81 -7.28
N TYR A 193 12.75 -8.37 -7.83
CA TYR A 193 11.98 -9.41 -7.15
C TYR A 193 12.66 -10.76 -7.39
N LEU A 194 12.95 -11.49 -6.31
CA LEU A 194 13.68 -12.75 -6.33
C LEU A 194 12.79 -13.88 -5.81
N PRO A 195 12.15 -14.69 -6.69
CA PRO A 195 11.19 -15.69 -6.27
C PRO A 195 11.70 -16.66 -5.20
N TYR A 196 13.00 -17.01 -5.24
CA TYR A 196 13.59 -17.98 -4.31
C TYR A 196 13.66 -17.48 -2.85
N CYS A 197 13.61 -16.17 -2.60
CA CYS A 197 13.65 -15.60 -1.24
C CYS A 197 12.48 -14.68 -0.90
N ASP A 198 11.80 -14.13 -1.91
CA ASP A 198 10.66 -13.24 -1.72
C ASP A 198 9.32 -13.99 -1.76
N SER A 199 9.28 -15.20 -2.32
CA SER A 199 8.11 -16.06 -2.31
C SER A 199 8.19 -17.09 -1.17
N ILE A 200 7.24 -17.02 -0.24
CA ILE A 200 7.13 -17.98 0.87
C ILE A 200 5.92 -18.88 0.60
N GLU A 201 6.19 -20.09 0.12
CA GLU A 201 5.15 -21.11 -0.08
C GLU A 201 4.51 -21.49 1.27
N GLY A 202 3.18 -21.61 1.29
CA GLY A 202 2.43 -21.97 2.50
C GLY A 202 2.27 -20.86 3.54
N ALA A 203 2.61 -19.60 3.21
CA ALA A 203 2.40 -18.47 4.12
C ALA A 203 0.92 -18.37 4.57
N VAL A 204 0.71 -18.26 5.89
CA VAL A 204 -0.63 -18.20 6.50
C VAL A 204 -1.03 -16.75 6.76
N VAL A 205 -2.31 -16.44 6.52
CA VAL A 205 -2.92 -15.15 6.86
C VAL A 205 -4.13 -15.34 7.77
N PRO A 206 -4.47 -14.34 8.62
CA PRO A 206 -5.71 -14.36 9.39
C PRO A 206 -6.93 -14.49 8.49
N HIS A 207 -8.01 -15.13 8.97
CA HIS A 207 -9.23 -15.35 8.19
C HIS A 207 -9.79 -14.07 7.55
N TRP A 208 -9.77 -12.95 8.28
CA TRP A 208 -10.28 -11.66 7.80
C TRP A 208 -9.43 -10.97 6.72
N VAL A 209 -8.23 -11.48 6.45
CA VAL A 209 -7.36 -11.02 5.37
C VAL A 209 -7.63 -11.79 4.08
N LYS A 210 -8.14 -13.03 4.17
CA LYS A 210 -8.42 -13.87 3.00
C LYS A 210 -9.30 -13.07 2.03
N MET A 211 -9.02 -13.25 0.73
CA MET A 211 -9.79 -12.59 -0.31
C MET A 211 -11.18 -13.19 -0.33
N ASP A 212 -12.06 -12.64 0.49
CA ASP A 212 -13.49 -12.81 0.31
C ASP A 212 -13.90 -11.82 -0.79
N ASP A 213 -14.78 -12.26 -1.71
CA ASP A 213 -15.35 -11.49 -2.83
C ASP A 213 -16.15 -10.23 -2.43
N LEU A 214 -16.04 -9.79 -1.16
CA LEU A 214 -16.79 -8.70 -0.53
C LEU A 214 -16.64 -7.34 -1.20
N LEU A 215 -15.66 -7.16 -2.07
CA LEU A 215 -15.46 -5.93 -2.85
C LEU A 215 -15.53 -6.17 -4.35
N VAL A 216 -15.78 -7.40 -4.81
CA VAL A 216 -15.96 -7.67 -6.25
C VAL A 216 -17.35 -7.19 -6.64
N VAL A 217 -17.46 -6.42 -7.72
CA VAL A 217 -18.76 -6.01 -8.27
C VAL A 217 -19.31 -7.12 -9.18
N ALA A 218 -20.63 -7.15 -9.38
CA ALA A 218 -21.27 -8.22 -10.16
C ALA A 218 -20.90 -8.15 -11.65
N SER A 219 -20.86 -6.94 -12.22
CA SER A 219 -20.39 -6.69 -13.59
C SER A 219 -20.01 -5.23 -13.79
N VAL A 220 -19.24 -4.95 -14.84
CA VAL A 220 -18.92 -3.60 -15.30
C VAL A 220 -19.35 -3.48 -16.76
N ASN A 221 -20.32 -2.61 -17.01
CA ASN A 221 -20.88 -2.34 -18.34
C ASN A 221 -20.60 -0.89 -18.73
N PHE A 222 -20.40 -0.66 -20.01
CA PHE A 222 -20.17 0.67 -20.58
C PHE A 222 -21.38 1.07 -21.41
N THR A 223 -21.80 2.32 -21.32
CA THR A 223 -22.77 2.90 -22.25
C THR A 223 -22.12 3.13 -23.62
N ASP A 224 -22.93 3.25 -24.66
CA ASP A 224 -22.45 3.63 -26.00
C ASP A 224 -21.80 5.02 -25.97
N ASP A 225 -22.37 5.93 -25.17
CA ASP A 225 -21.86 7.29 -24.97
C ASP A 225 -20.44 7.33 -24.39
N PHE A 226 -20.09 6.40 -23.49
CA PHE A 226 -18.78 6.37 -22.85
C PHE A 226 -17.64 6.27 -23.87
N PHE A 227 -17.77 5.38 -24.86
CA PHE A 227 -16.70 5.17 -25.83
C PHE A 227 -16.58 6.37 -26.79
N ALA A 228 -17.71 6.97 -27.16
CA ALA A 228 -17.74 8.18 -27.97
C ALA A 228 -17.03 9.35 -27.26
N THR A 229 -17.30 9.56 -25.97
CA THR A 229 -16.65 10.64 -25.21
C THR A 229 -15.19 10.34 -24.88
N LEU A 230 -14.83 9.08 -24.64
CA LEU A 230 -13.42 8.68 -24.49
C LEU A 230 -12.62 8.97 -25.76
N THR A 231 -13.19 8.62 -26.93
CA THR A 231 -12.56 8.90 -28.22
C THR A 231 -12.39 10.40 -28.46
N ASN A 232 -13.37 11.22 -28.06
CA ASN A 232 -13.27 12.68 -28.16
C ASN A 232 -12.20 13.28 -27.23
N CYS A 233 -12.03 12.73 -26.03
CA CYS A 233 -11.01 13.17 -25.08
C CYS A 233 -9.60 12.66 -25.42
N TRP A 234 -9.49 11.52 -26.12
CA TRP A 234 -8.21 10.84 -26.33
C TRP A 234 -7.09 11.70 -26.96
N PRO A 235 -7.34 12.50 -28.01
CA PRO A 235 -6.30 13.34 -28.63
C PRO A 235 -5.68 14.38 -27.69
N LEU A 236 -6.32 14.65 -26.55
CA LEU A 236 -5.85 15.61 -25.55
C LEU A 236 -4.88 14.98 -24.55
N ILE A 237 -4.92 13.65 -24.41
CA ILE A 237 -4.12 12.90 -23.44
C ILE A 237 -3.17 11.87 -24.07
N ASP A 238 -3.35 11.49 -25.34
CA ASP A 238 -2.64 10.40 -26.02
C ASP A 238 -1.11 10.44 -25.85
N LYS A 239 -0.48 11.59 -26.10
CA LYS A 239 0.98 11.82 -25.98
C LYS A 239 1.49 11.66 -24.56
N LYS A 240 0.58 11.78 -23.59
CA LYS A 240 0.84 11.73 -22.17
C LYS A 240 0.40 10.38 -21.59
N SER A 241 -0.48 9.63 -22.24
CA SER A 241 -1.06 8.44 -21.65
C SER A 241 -0.01 7.35 -21.42
N LEU A 242 -0.21 6.54 -20.39
CA LEU A 242 0.53 5.30 -20.19
C LEU A 242 -0.04 4.16 -21.06
N TYR A 243 -1.09 4.41 -21.84
CA TYR A 243 -1.81 3.43 -22.64
C TYR A 243 -1.77 3.79 -24.12
N ALA A 244 -1.75 2.77 -24.97
CA ALA A 244 -1.56 2.92 -26.40
C ALA A 244 -2.83 3.35 -27.14
N SER A 245 -4.01 3.08 -26.58
CA SER A 245 -5.29 3.34 -27.24
C SER A 245 -6.46 3.52 -26.26
N PRO A 246 -7.58 4.13 -26.71
CA PRO A 246 -8.81 4.21 -25.93
C PRO A 246 -9.31 2.85 -25.43
N GLU A 247 -9.17 1.80 -26.24
CA GLU A 247 -9.62 0.45 -25.90
C GLU A 247 -8.75 -0.18 -24.81
N GLU A 248 -7.44 0.09 -24.80
CA GLU A 248 -6.57 -0.31 -23.69
C GLU A 248 -6.94 0.43 -22.41
N PHE A 249 -7.22 1.73 -22.50
CA PHE A 249 -7.66 2.53 -21.35
C PHE A 249 -9.02 2.08 -20.82
N GLN A 250 -9.99 1.75 -21.68
CA GLN A 250 -11.27 1.18 -21.27
C GLN A 250 -11.09 -0.15 -20.52
N ARG A 251 -10.13 -1.00 -20.94
CA ARG A 251 -9.81 -2.23 -20.21
C ARG A 251 -9.25 -1.94 -18.81
N LEU A 252 -8.44 -0.90 -18.64
CA LEU A 252 -8.02 -0.43 -17.31
C LEU A 252 -9.25 -0.01 -16.49
N VAL A 253 -10.12 0.85 -17.01
CA VAL A 253 -11.33 1.31 -16.31
C VAL A 253 -12.16 0.12 -15.85
N LYS A 254 -12.34 -0.88 -16.73
CA LYS A 254 -13.04 -2.13 -16.39
C LYS A 254 -12.39 -2.87 -15.23
N GLN A 255 -11.07 -3.03 -15.24
CA GLN A 255 -10.36 -3.73 -14.16
C GLN A 255 -10.43 -2.97 -12.84
N VAL A 256 -10.28 -1.64 -12.84
CA VAL A 256 -10.40 -0.82 -11.63
C VAL A 256 -11.80 -0.93 -11.03
N LEU A 257 -12.83 -0.77 -11.87
CA LEU A 257 -14.23 -0.80 -11.44
C LEU A 257 -14.78 -2.21 -11.22
N SER A 258 -14.02 -3.26 -11.54
CA SER A 258 -14.35 -4.63 -11.12
C SER A 258 -14.29 -4.80 -9.59
N TRP A 259 -13.74 -3.79 -8.90
CA TRP A 259 -13.71 -3.69 -7.46
C TRP A 259 -14.52 -2.48 -6.99
N ASP A 260 -15.27 -2.62 -5.90
CA ASP A 260 -16.01 -1.53 -5.28
C ASP A 260 -15.04 -0.55 -4.60
N ILE A 261 -14.73 0.52 -5.32
CA ILE A 261 -13.80 1.56 -4.89
C ILE A 261 -14.42 2.56 -3.91
N ARG A 262 -15.73 2.46 -3.60
CA ARG A 262 -16.39 3.38 -2.65
C ARG A 262 -15.74 3.31 -1.27
N SER A 263 -15.78 4.43 -0.57
CA SER A 263 -15.45 4.48 0.85
C SER A 263 -16.44 3.67 1.67
N VAL A 264 -16.04 3.25 2.88
CA VAL A 264 -16.94 2.54 3.82
C VAL A 264 -18.19 3.39 4.09
N SER A 265 -18.04 4.71 4.26
CA SER A 265 -19.15 5.64 4.48
C SER A 265 -20.14 5.66 3.30
N GLN A 266 -19.64 5.72 2.07
CA GLN A 266 -20.47 5.72 0.87
C GLN A 266 -21.25 4.40 0.69
N ARG A 267 -20.67 3.27 1.11
CA ARG A 267 -21.38 1.99 1.11
C ARG A 267 -22.49 1.95 2.15
N THR A 268 -22.19 2.35 3.39
CA THR A 268 -23.16 2.33 4.49
C THR A 268 -24.36 3.25 4.22
N GLN A 269 -24.15 4.44 3.64
CA GLN A 269 -25.25 5.33 3.24
C GLN A 269 -26.17 4.71 2.18
N ASN A 270 -25.62 3.96 1.22
CA ASN A 270 -26.44 3.27 0.22
C ASN A 270 -27.24 2.10 0.81
N ASP A 271 -26.63 1.31 1.71
CA ASP A 271 -27.31 0.18 2.35
C ASP A 271 -28.49 0.66 3.20
N GLU A 272 -28.31 1.75 3.96
CA GLU A 272 -29.39 2.36 4.77
C GLU A 272 -30.51 2.97 3.91
N THR A 273 -30.17 3.52 2.74
CA THR A 273 -31.16 4.07 1.81
C THR A 273 -31.96 2.95 1.14
N SER A 274 -31.29 1.87 0.73
CA SER A 274 -31.93 0.70 0.12
C SER A 274 -32.87 -0.01 1.10
N ALA A 275 -32.43 -0.17 2.36
CA ALA A 275 -33.23 -0.78 3.43
C ALA A 275 -34.46 0.05 3.84
N LYS A 276 -34.50 1.35 3.54
CA LYS A 276 -35.67 2.21 3.80
C LYS A 276 -36.71 2.15 2.67
N LEU A 277 -36.27 1.95 1.42
CA LEU A 277 -37.19 1.77 0.29
C LEU A 277 -37.96 0.44 0.37
N ASP A 278 -37.40 -0.59 0.99
CA ASP A 278 -38.07 -1.89 1.14
C ASP A 278 -39.20 -1.90 2.20
N THR A 279 -39.26 -0.91 3.09
CA THR A 279 -40.17 -0.89 4.25
C THR A 279 -41.37 0.04 4.10
N GLU A 280 -41.37 0.95 3.12
CA GLU A 280 -42.50 1.86 2.89
C GLU A 280 -42.91 1.82 1.41
N GLN A 281 -44.16 1.43 1.12
CA GLN A 281 -44.80 1.63 -0.18
C GLN A 281 -45.02 3.15 -0.40
N VAL A 282 -43.97 3.85 -0.81
CA VAL A 282 -44.05 5.25 -1.24
C VAL A 282 -43.82 5.31 -2.75
N SER A 283 -44.71 6.04 -3.40
CA SER A 283 -44.75 6.36 -4.83
C SER A 283 -43.38 6.67 -5.43
N VAL A 284 -43.16 6.10 -6.62
CA VAL A 284 -42.00 6.26 -7.51
C VAL A 284 -41.70 7.74 -7.76
N ASP A 285 -40.77 8.29 -6.99
CA ASP A 285 -39.95 9.43 -7.40
C ASP A 285 -38.66 8.82 -7.98
N GLU A 286 -38.31 9.20 -9.21
CA GLU A 286 -37.15 8.68 -9.93
C GLU A 286 -35.92 8.72 -9.02
N GLY A 287 -35.47 7.53 -8.61
CA GLY A 287 -34.42 7.37 -7.63
C GLY A 287 -33.21 8.20 -8.05
N ARG A 288 -32.79 9.16 -7.20
CA ARG A 288 -31.56 9.91 -7.37
C ARG A 288 -30.40 8.93 -7.42
N HIS A 289 -30.07 8.45 -8.61
CA HIS A 289 -28.95 7.55 -8.83
C HIS A 289 -27.69 8.34 -8.52
N MET A 290 -27.02 7.99 -7.41
CA MET A 290 -25.80 8.66 -7.00
C MET A 290 -24.71 8.42 -8.05
N ILE A 291 -24.23 9.50 -8.64
CA ILE A 291 -23.13 9.48 -9.61
C ILE A 291 -21.82 9.44 -8.84
N TYR A 292 -20.96 8.49 -9.19
CA TYR A 292 -19.63 8.34 -8.65
C TYR A 292 -18.57 8.72 -9.69
N HIS A 293 -17.42 9.14 -9.20
CA HIS A 293 -16.32 9.64 -10.01
C HIS A 293 -15.05 8.80 -9.79
N LEU A 294 -14.40 8.43 -10.89
CA LEU A 294 -13.10 7.77 -10.92
C LEU A 294 -12.15 8.63 -11.75
N ASN A 295 -11.05 9.08 -11.14
CA ASN A 295 -10.08 9.95 -11.82
C ASN A 295 -8.84 9.15 -12.23
N LEU A 296 -8.63 9.00 -13.53
CA LEU A 296 -7.48 8.28 -14.12
C LEU A 296 -6.80 9.13 -15.19
N GLU A 297 -5.48 9.33 -15.09
CA GLU A 297 -4.69 10.16 -16.02
C GLU A 297 -5.26 11.56 -16.31
N GLY A 298 -5.96 12.15 -15.34
CA GLY A 298 -6.63 13.44 -15.51
C GLY A 298 -7.96 13.37 -16.28
N LEU A 299 -8.45 12.18 -16.59
CA LEU A 299 -9.83 11.96 -17.03
C LEU A 299 -10.73 11.65 -15.84
N ASP A 300 -11.88 12.33 -15.77
CA ASP A 300 -12.93 12.07 -14.80
C ASP A 300 -14.00 11.17 -15.42
N ILE A 301 -14.06 9.93 -14.93
CA ILE A 301 -14.96 8.87 -15.40
C ILE A 301 -16.16 8.82 -14.46
N THR A 302 -17.35 9.06 -15.00
CA THR A 302 -18.60 8.96 -14.25
C THR A 302 -19.20 7.57 -14.37
N TYR A 303 -19.62 7.02 -13.24
CA TYR A 303 -20.29 5.73 -13.19
C TYR A 303 -21.34 5.69 -12.10
N ARG A 304 -22.29 4.77 -12.23
CA ARG A 304 -23.30 4.47 -11.23
C ARG A 304 -23.26 3.01 -10.84
N ILE A 305 -23.79 2.71 -9.66
CA ILE A 305 -23.95 1.33 -9.16
C ILE A 305 -25.44 1.04 -9.04
N THR A 306 -25.86 -0.05 -9.68
CA THR A 306 -27.24 -0.55 -9.64
C THR A 306 -27.53 -1.30 -8.33
N SER A 307 -28.81 -1.57 -8.04
CA SER A 307 -29.23 -2.39 -6.90
C SER A 307 -28.61 -3.79 -6.89
N ASN A 308 -28.31 -4.35 -8.07
CA ASN A 308 -27.68 -5.67 -8.22
C ASN A 308 -26.14 -5.61 -8.16
N SER A 309 -25.55 -4.53 -7.64
CA SER A 309 -24.09 -4.31 -7.60
C SER A 309 -23.42 -4.34 -8.98
N ASN A 310 -24.16 -4.10 -10.07
CA ASN A 310 -23.57 -3.85 -11.39
C ASN A 310 -23.12 -2.39 -11.48
N VAL A 311 -21.92 -2.19 -12.03
CA VAL A 311 -21.38 -0.87 -12.37
C VAL A 311 -21.76 -0.54 -13.81
N VAL A 312 -22.31 0.65 -14.03
CA VAL A 312 -22.56 1.22 -15.35
C VAL A 312 -21.70 2.47 -15.49
N VAL A 313 -20.74 2.42 -16.41
CA VAL A 313 -19.83 3.53 -16.74
C VAL A 313 -20.48 4.34 -17.85
N GLU A 314 -20.69 5.63 -17.59
CA GLU A 314 -21.61 6.46 -18.38
C GLU A 314 -20.88 7.43 -19.29
N ASN A 315 -19.86 8.11 -18.77
CA ASN A 315 -19.19 9.19 -19.49
C ASN A 315 -17.76 9.38 -18.99
N VAL A 316 -16.96 10.08 -19.79
CA VAL A 316 -15.64 10.56 -19.42
C VAL A 316 -15.46 12.01 -19.87
N THR A 317 -14.88 12.81 -18.99
CA THR A 317 -14.55 14.22 -19.25
C THR A 317 -13.13 14.52 -18.80
N ILE A 318 -12.59 15.68 -19.17
CA ILE A 318 -11.30 16.12 -18.65
C ILE A 318 -11.51 16.66 -17.24
N SER A 319 -10.73 16.15 -16.29
CA SER A 319 -10.79 16.59 -14.90
C SER A 319 -10.40 18.08 -14.80
N PRO A 320 -11.20 18.93 -14.13
CA PRO A 320 -10.93 20.37 -14.03
C PRO A 320 -9.58 20.70 -13.38
N ASN A 321 -9.05 19.76 -12.59
CA ASN A 321 -7.82 19.92 -11.82
C ASN A 321 -6.55 19.46 -12.57
N THR A 322 -6.63 19.15 -13.87
CA THR A 322 -5.41 18.99 -14.67
C THR A 322 -4.75 20.35 -14.80
N ASN A 323 -3.76 20.63 -13.93
CA ASN A 323 -2.73 21.64 -14.21
C ASN A 323 -2.01 21.22 -15.49
N ILE A 324 -2.59 21.56 -16.63
CA ILE A 324 -1.87 21.59 -17.90
C ILE A 324 -1.01 22.85 -17.79
N PRO A 325 0.32 22.75 -17.62
CA PRO A 325 1.14 23.94 -17.66
C PRO A 325 0.91 24.66 -19.00
N PRO A 326 0.82 26.00 -19.02
CA PRO A 326 0.68 26.74 -20.27
C PRO A 326 1.88 26.41 -21.18
N LYS A 327 1.58 26.33 -22.49
CA LYS A 327 2.57 26.12 -23.56
C LYS A 327 3.73 27.10 -23.48
#